data_AF-A0A954GS58-F1
#
_entry.id   AF-A0A954GS58-F1
#
_cell.length_a   1.000
_cell.length_b   1.000
_cell.length_c   1.000
_cell.angle_alpha   90.00
_cell.angle_beta   90.00
_cell.angle_gamma   90.00
#
_symmetry.space_group_name_H-M   'P 1'
#
loop_
_entity.id
_entity.type
_entity.pdbx_description
1 polymer ?
#
loop_
_entity_poly.entity_id
_entity_poly.type
_entity_poly.pdbx_seq_one_letter_code
_entity_poly.pdbx_strand_id
1 'polypeptide(L)' 'MTPAQKVASWLSKAKRAVAFTGAGISTESGIPDFRSPNGVWTNNQPVYFDEFLRSESARHEYWRQKSLTHLEFHDAQPN' A
#
# COMPACT_ATOMS: atom_id res chain seq x y z
N MET A 1 19.70 -15.65 20.11
CA MET A 1 19.14 -14.30 19.89
C MET A 1 18.20 -14.37 18.70
N THR A 2 16.91 -14.04 18.87
CA THR A 2 15.92 -14.05 17.78
C THR A 2 16.12 -12.87 16.83
N PRO A 3 15.57 -12.91 15.60
CA PRO A 3 15.59 -11.74 14.70
C PRO A 3 15.02 -10.47 15.35
N ALA A 4 13.91 -10.59 16.08
CA ALA A 4 13.31 -9.46 16.80
C ALA A 4 14.24 -8.89 17.88
N GLN A 5 14.86 -9.75 18.69
CA GLN A 5 15.85 -9.31 19.70
C GLN A 5 17.04 -8.59 19.04
N LYS A 6 17.47 -9.05 17.87
CA LYS A 6 18.57 -8.45 17.10
C LYS A 6 18.24 -7.03 16.63
N VAL A 7 17.06 -6.84 16.05
CA VAL A 7 16.58 -5.52 15.61
C VAL A 7 16.40 -4.58 16.81
N ALA A 8 15.81 -5.05 17.91
CA ALA A 8 15.65 -4.25 19.13
C ALA A 8 16.99 -3.74 19.68
N SER A 9 18.05 -4.56 19.64
CA SER A 9 19.39 -4.15 20.05
C SER A 9 20.01 -3.08 19.13
N TRP A 10 19.73 -3.14 17.83
CA TRP A 10 20.16 -2.11 16.89
C TRP A 10 19.43 -0.79 17.13
N LEU A 11 18.11 -0.85 17.32
CA LEU A 11 17.28 0.32 17.60
C LEU A 11 17.69 1.01 18.90
N SER A 12 17.94 0.26 19.98
CA SER A 12 18.33 0.85 21.27
C SER A 12 19.69 1.54 21.25
N LYS A 13 20.59 1.16 20.33
CA LYS A 13 21.92 1.78 20.15
C LYS A 13 21.93 2.90 19.11
N ALA A 14 20.88 3.00 18.30
CA ALA A 14 20.82 4.00 17.24
C ALA A 14 20.61 5.40 17.82
N LYS A 15 21.48 6.34 17.45
CA LYS A 15 21.26 7.77 17.76
C LYS A 15 20.20 8.41 16.86
N ARG A 16 20.00 7.83 15.67
CA ARG A 16 19.04 8.26 14.65
C ARG A 16 18.56 7.01 13.92
N ALA A 17 17.27 6.72 13.99
CA ALA A 17 16.65 5.61 13.30
C ALA A 17 15.72 6.13 12.20
N VAL A 18 15.65 5.40 11.08
CA VAL A 18 14.75 5.68 9.97
C VAL A 18 14.01 4.38 9.64
N ALA A 19 12.69 4.44 9.61
CA ALA A 19 11.86 3.33 9.14
C ALA A 19 11.41 3.61 7.70
N PHE A 20 11.64 2.64 6.83
CA PHE A 20 11.08 2.64 5.47
C PHE A 20 9.90 1.67 5.45
N THR A 21 8.70 2.19 5.22
CA THR A 21 7.46 1.40 5.21
C THR A 21 6.92 1.25 3.79
N GLY A 22 6.09 0.23 3.59
CA GLY A 22 5.34 0.01 2.36
C GLY A 22 3.92 -0.45 2.70
N ALA A 23 3.12 -0.76 1.67
CA ALA A 23 1.71 -1.16 1.85
C ALA A 23 1.51 -2.32 2.83
N GLY A 24 2.50 -3.22 2.96
CA GLY A 24 2.45 -4.35 3.89
C GLY A 24 2.28 -3.98 5.37
N ILE A 25 2.61 -2.75 5.79
CA ILE A 25 2.36 -2.33 7.19
C ILE A 25 0.88 -2.05 7.47
N SER A 26 0.07 -1.91 6.43
CA SER A 26 -1.36 -1.56 6.52
C SER A 26 -2.29 -2.72 6.22
N THR A 27 -1.77 -3.91 5.90
CA THR A 27 -2.60 -5.10 5.63
C THR A 27 -3.37 -5.53 6.87
N GLU A 28 -2.77 -5.42 8.06
CA GLU A 28 -3.44 -5.67 9.34
C GLU A 28 -4.50 -4.61 9.68
N SER A 29 -4.43 -3.44 9.05
CA SER A 29 -5.47 -2.40 9.12
C SER A 29 -6.62 -2.63 8.12
N GLY A 30 -6.62 -3.75 7.39
CA GLY A 30 -7.62 -4.08 6.37
C GLY A 30 -7.37 -3.45 5.00
N ILE A 31 -6.21 -2.80 4.78
CA ILE A 31 -5.87 -2.18 3.50
C ILE A 31 -5.06 -3.19 2.66
N PRO A 32 -5.57 -3.65 1.50
CA PRO A 32 -4.86 -4.62 0.68
C PRO A 32 -3.54 -4.04 0.16
N ASP A 33 -2.49 -4.85 0.15
CA ASP A 33 -1.26 -4.49 -0.56
C ASP A 33 -1.41 -4.73 -2.08
N PHE A 34 -0.37 -4.38 -2.81
CA PHE A 34 -0.37 -4.51 -4.26
C PHE A 34 -0.03 -5.91 -4.79
N ARG A 35 0.77 -6.70 -4.06
CA ARG A 35 1.54 -7.85 -4.62
C ARG A 35 1.27 -9.20 -3.97
N SER A 36 0.70 -9.23 -2.76
CA SER A 36 0.33 -10.47 -2.09
C SER A 36 -0.76 -11.21 -2.88
N PRO A 37 -1.00 -12.51 -2.60
CA PRO A 37 -2.14 -13.21 -3.16
C PRO A 37 -3.45 -12.43 -2.90
N ASN A 38 -4.24 -12.19 -3.93
CA ASN A 38 -5.43 -11.31 -3.92
C ASN A 38 -5.13 -9.80 -3.73
N GLY A 39 -3.87 -9.37 -3.86
CA GLY A 39 -3.48 -7.96 -3.87
C GLY A 39 -4.07 -7.21 -5.05
N VAL A 40 -4.07 -5.88 -4.98
CA VAL A 40 -4.78 -4.99 -5.93
C VAL A 40 -4.46 -5.30 -7.39
N TRP A 41 -3.22 -5.64 -7.73
CA TRP A 41 -2.80 -5.92 -9.10
C TRP A 41 -3.26 -7.27 -9.65
N THR A 42 -3.82 -8.13 -8.80
CA THR A 42 -4.46 -9.39 -9.25
C THR A 42 -5.75 -9.09 -10.03
N ASN A 43 -6.47 -8.02 -9.66
CA ASN A 43 -7.78 -7.70 -10.19
C ASN A 43 -7.82 -6.41 -11.03
N ASN A 44 -6.92 -5.46 -10.76
CA ASN A 44 -6.91 -4.15 -11.42
C ASN A 44 -5.53 -3.85 -12.03
N GLN A 45 -5.52 -3.62 -13.35
CA GLN A 45 -4.35 -3.05 -14.02
C GLN A 45 -4.29 -1.54 -13.71
N PRO A 46 -3.11 -1.02 -13.31
CA PRO A 46 -2.95 0.41 -13.05
C PRO A 46 -3.13 1.20 -14.35
N VAL A 47 -3.94 2.26 -14.29
CA VAL A 47 -3.95 3.29 -15.34
C VAL A 47 -2.68 4.12 -15.19
N TYR A 48 -1.81 4.10 -16.20
CA TYR A 48 -0.58 4.87 -16.18
C TYR A 48 -0.84 6.37 -16.41
N PHE A 49 0.10 7.20 -15.95
CA PHE A 49 -0.08 8.66 -15.96
C PHE A 49 -0.24 9.23 -17.37
N ASP A 50 0.53 8.73 -18.33
CA ASP A 50 0.45 9.10 -19.74
C ASP A 50 -0.88 8.65 -20.38
N GLU A 51 -1.38 7.47 -20.03
CA GLU A 51 -2.70 6.98 -20.46
C GLU A 51 -3.82 7.90 -19.94
N PHE A 52 -3.76 8.25 -18.65
CA PHE A 52 -4.71 9.17 -18.02
C PHE A 52 -4.76 10.53 -18.73
N LEU A 53 -3.61 11.08 -19.11
CA LEU A 53 -3.55 12.37 -19.80
C LEU A 53 -4.13 12.30 -21.22
N ARG A 54 -3.89 11.19 -21.92
CA ARG A 54 -4.18 11.08 -23.37
C ARG A 54 -5.55 10.49 -23.68
N SER A 55 -6.22 9.85 -22.73
CA SER A 55 -7.48 9.15 -22.98
C SER A 55 -8.57 9.50 -21.96
N GLU A 56 -9.74 9.89 -22.47
CA GLU A 56 -10.93 10.09 -21.64
C GLU A 56 -11.39 8.79 -20.98
N SER A 57 -11.40 7.68 -21.72
CA SER A 57 -11.78 6.38 -21.17
C SER A 57 -10.83 5.92 -20.08
N ALA A 58 -9.53 6.23 -20.19
CA ALA A 58 -8.56 5.95 -19.14
C ALA A 58 -8.84 6.78 -17.87
N ARG A 59 -9.28 8.04 -18.01
CA ARG A 59 -9.71 8.85 -16.85
C ARG A 59 -10.95 8.28 -16.18
N HIS A 60 -11.94 7.84 -16.97
CA HIS A 60 -13.13 7.18 -16.42
C HIS A 60 -12.77 5.90 -15.66
N GLU A 61 -11.91 5.06 -16.23
CA GLU A 61 -11.44 3.84 -15.58
C GLU A 61 -10.65 4.13 -14.31
N TYR A 62 -9.73 5.11 -14.33
CA TYR A 62 -8.99 5.55 -13.15
C TYR A 62 -9.93 5.96 -12.01
N TRP A 63 -10.93 6.79 -12.31
CA TRP A 63 -11.88 7.25 -11.29
C TRP A 63 -12.82 6.14 -10.81
N ARG A 64 -13.18 5.18 -11.67
CA ARG A 64 -13.91 3.97 -11.28
C ARG A 64 -13.08 3.10 -10.31
N GLN A 65 -11.80 2.89 -10.60
CA GLN A 65 -10.90 2.16 -9.69
C GLN A 65 -10.76 2.89 -8.35
N LYS A 66 -10.55 4.21 -8.37
CA LYS A 66 -10.41 5.02 -7.14
C LYS A 66 -11.67 5.04 -6.28
N SER A 67 -12.86 5.10 -6.88
CA SER A 67 -14.10 5.10 -6.11
C SER A 67 -14.34 3.76 -5.40
N LEU A 68 -14.10 2.63 -6.07
CA LEU A 68 -14.18 1.30 -5.47
C LEU A 68 -13.17 1.14 -4.33
N THR A 69 -11.92 1.48 -4.60
CA THR A 69 -10.84 1.37 -3.63
C THR A 69 -11.02 2.29 -2.42
N HIS A 70 -11.64 3.48 -2.59
CA HIS A 70 -11.99 4.33 -1.46
C HIS A 70 -12.98 3.66 -0.51
N LEU A 71 -14.02 3.00 -1.03
CA LEU A 71 -14.99 2.29 -0.20
C LEU A 71 -14.34 1.19 0.64
N GLU A 72 -13.33 0.51 0.08
CA GLU A 72 -12.64 -0.61 0.74
C GLU A 72 -11.85 -0.21 1.99
N PHE A 73 -11.29 1.00 2.06
CA PHE A 73 -10.40 1.39 3.16
C PHE A 73 -10.72 2.73 3.84
N HIS A 74 -11.83 3.40 3.50
CA HIS A 74 -12.13 4.71 4.10
C HIS A 74 -12.26 4.68 5.63
N ASP A 75 -12.66 3.55 6.21
CA ASP A 75 -12.82 3.35 7.65
C ASP A 75 -11.57 2.76 8.34
N ALA A 76 -10.51 2.45 7.59
CA ALA A 76 -9.32 1.81 8.13
C ALA A 76 -8.67 2.65 9.23
N GLN A 77 -8.26 1.98 10.32
CA GLN A 77 -7.59 2.60 11.46
C GLN A 77 -6.13 2.13 11.57
N PRO A 78 -5.25 2.89 12.22
CA PRO A 78 -3.93 2.38 12.59
C PRO A 78 -4.04 1.06 13.37
N ASN A 79 -3.19 0.09 13.03
CA ASN A 79 -3.03 -1.15 13.80
C ASN A 79 -2.21 -0.95 15.08
#